data_AF-A0A9E6WC44-F1
#
_entry.id   AF-A0A9E6WC44-F1
#
_cell.length_a   1.000
_cell.length_b   1.000
_cell.length_c   1.000
_cell.angle_alpha   90.00
_cell.angle_beta   90.00
_cell.angle_gamma   90.00
#
_symmetry.space_group_name_H-M   'P 1'
#
loop_
_entity.id
_entity.type
_entity.pdbx_description
1 polymer ?
#
loop_
_entity_poly.entity_id
_entity_poly.type
_entity_poly.pdbx_seq_one_letter_code
_entity_poly.pdbx_strand_id
1 'polypeptide(L)'
;EPHAMMALSMLKDYDNYTFTHSVNVSVLALAVGRACNLTEEQLKTLGLGGLLHDLGKLRIDVDIITKPGRLTDAEFDAIKEHPGFGAEIIKEMEGVTPEVMQIVLGHHLRYDRSGYPSKAVDNIASPLVEMAAIADGYDAMTTLRSYQRPFTPRRAIARLKEISGSSLHPEFVIHFVESLGPYPVGSLVRLDNNEIGLVTKVDTQNTSLVDIKIIFDAAGALLEEPNRIQLRPNQPRSIIAEVDPQTKGIDVTDFFDLDS
;
A
#
# COMPACT_ATOMS: atom_id res chain seq x y z
N GLU A 1 -3.01 -17.72 -13.61
CA GLU A 1 -2.45 -18.76 -12.73
C GLU A 1 -3.47 -19.35 -11.74
N PRO A 2 -3.94 -20.60 -11.93
CA PRO A 2 -4.84 -21.31 -11.00
C PRO A 2 -4.28 -21.45 -9.57
N HIS A 3 -2.98 -21.67 -9.44
CA HIS A 3 -2.32 -21.79 -8.13
C HIS A 3 -2.38 -20.49 -7.31
N ALA A 4 -2.31 -19.33 -7.96
CA ALA A 4 -2.44 -18.03 -7.27
C ALA A 4 -3.86 -17.84 -6.69
N MET A 5 -4.90 -18.28 -7.41
CA MET A 5 -6.27 -18.24 -6.89
C MET A 5 -6.45 -19.15 -5.66
N MET A 6 -5.84 -20.34 -5.69
CA MET A 6 -5.86 -21.25 -4.53
C MET A 6 -5.10 -20.67 -3.33
N ALA A 7 -3.91 -20.09 -3.56
CA ALA A 7 -3.13 -19.40 -2.55
C ALA A 7 -3.92 -18.27 -1.87
N LEU A 8 -4.64 -17.48 -2.66
CA LEU A 8 -5.52 -16.43 -2.15
C LEU A 8 -6.68 -16.97 -1.31
N SER A 9 -7.31 -18.08 -1.73
CA SER A 9 -8.35 -18.72 -0.93
C SER A 9 -7.81 -19.17 0.42
N MET A 10 -6.63 -19.78 0.45
CA MET A 10 -5.98 -20.21 1.69
C MET A 10 -5.64 -19.02 2.61
N LEU A 11 -5.14 -17.92 2.06
CA LEU A 11 -4.88 -16.70 2.84
C LEU A 11 -6.15 -16.12 3.43
N LYS A 12 -7.24 -16.09 2.66
CA LYS A 12 -8.54 -15.60 3.14
C LYS A 12 -9.10 -16.46 4.25
N ASP A 13 -9.01 -17.78 4.11
CA ASP A 13 -9.47 -18.74 5.13
C ASP A 13 -8.61 -18.69 6.41
N TYR A 14 -7.32 -18.33 6.27
CA TYR A 14 -6.39 -18.18 7.37
C TYR A 14 -6.59 -16.88 8.15
N ASP A 15 -6.57 -15.74 7.46
CA ASP A 15 -6.75 -14.41 8.04
C ASP A 15 -7.16 -13.38 6.97
N ASN A 16 -8.36 -12.79 7.14
CA ASN A 16 -8.88 -11.78 6.22
C ASN A 16 -7.96 -10.57 6.10
N TYR A 17 -7.27 -10.18 7.17
CA TYR A 17 -6.37 -9.03 7.14
C TYR A 17 -5.19 -9.27 6.19
N THR A 18 -4.53 -10.42 6.31
CA THR A 18 -3.42 -10.81 5.44
C THR A 18 -3.87 -10.92 3.98
N PHE A 19 -5.06 -11.46 3.72
CA PHE A 19 -5.63 -11.49 2.37
C PHE A 19 -5.81 -10.08 1.77
N THR A 20 -6.47 -9.18 2.50
CA THR A 20 -6.69 -7.81 2.04
C THR A 20 -5.36 -7.08 1.80
N HIS A 21 -4.41 -7.25 2.72
CA HIS A 21 -3.07 -6.70 2.60
C HIS A 21 -2.35 -7.20 1.33
N SER A 22 -2.34 -8.51 1.07
CA SER A 22 -1.72 -9.07 -0.14
C SER A 22 -2.36 -8.54 -1.44
N VAL A 23 -3.68 -8.36 -1.48
CA VAL A 23 -4.37 -7.76 -2.64
C VAL A 23 -3.97 -6.31 -2.81
N ASN A 24 -3.98 -5.51 -1.73
CA ASN A 24 -3.58 -4.11 -1.80
C ASN A 24 -2.12 -3.94 -2.22
N VAL A 25 -1.21 -4.75 -1.65
CA VAL A 25 0.22 -4.72 -1.99
C VAL A 25 0.43 -5.07 -3.46
N SER A 26 -0.31 -6.04 -4.02
CA SER A 26 -0.27 -6.34 -5.45
C SER A 26 -0.65 -5.13 -6.31
N VAL A 27 -1.75 -4.45 -5.98
CA VAL A 27 -2.22 -3.25 -6.70
C VAL A 27 -1.23 -2.09 -6.57
N LEU A 28 -0.72 -1.84 -5.36
CA LEU A 28 0.28 -0.80 -5.10
C LEU A 28 1.60 -1.08 -5.78
N ALA A 29 2.05 -2.34 -5.80
CA ALA A 29 3.27 -2.74 -6.49
C ALA A 29 3.17 -2.50 -8.00
N LEU A 30 2.00 -2.76 -8.61
CA LEU A 30 1.73 -2.37 -10.00
C LEU A 30 1.82 -0.84 -10.20
N ALA A 31 1.32 -0.04 -9.25
CA ALA A 31 1.42 1.41 -9.32
C ALA A 31 2.88 1.90 -9.22
N VAL A 32 3.67 1.34 -8.29
CA VAL A 32 5.12 1.58 -8.18
C VAL A 32 5.84 1.20 -9.48
N GLY A 33 5.57 -0.02 -9.99
CA GLY A 33 6.19 -0.51 -11.22
C GLY A 33 5.90 0.35 -12.44
N ARG A 34 4.65 0.83 -12.59
CA ARG A 34 4.28 1.76 -13.67
C ARG A 34 5.00 3.09 -13.55
N ALA A 35 5.09 3.64 -12.34
CA ALA A 35 5.84 4.88 -12.08
C ALA A 35 7.32 4.73 -12.44
N CYS A 36 7.87 3.53 -12.27
CA CYS A 36 9.24 3.17 -12.64
C CYS A 36 9.39 2.64 -14.09
N ASN A 37 8.36 2.78 -14.93
CA ASN A 37 8.37 2.37 -16.35
C ASN A 37 8.71 0.89 -16.60
N LEU A 38 8.26 -0.01 -15.72
CA LEU A 38 8.38 -1.45 -15.94
C LEU A 38 7.58 -1.89 -17.17
N THR A 39 8.06 -2.93 -17.85
CA THR A 39 7.33 -3.58 -18.95
C THR A 39 6.11 -4.34 -18.42
N GLU A 40 5.15 -4.66 -19.30
CA GLU A 40 3.98 -5.47 -18.93
C GLU A 40 4.34 -6.84 -18.31
N GLU A 41 5.44 -7.45 -18.76
CA GLU A 41 5.92 -8.72 -18.19
C GLU A 41 6.48 -8.55 -16.77
N GLN A 42 7.27 -7.48 -16.56
CA GLN A 42 7.77 -7.14 -15.24
C GLN A 42 6.65 -6.72 -14.28
N LEU A 43 5.63 -6.02 -14.78
CA LEU A 43 4.43 -5.67 -14.01
C LEU A 43 3.66 -6.93 -13.58
N LYS A 44 3.45 -7.91 -14.48
CA LYS A 44 2.82 -9.18 -14.12
C LYS A 44 3.60 -9.91 -13.02
N THR A 45 4.92 -9.93 -13.14
CA THR A 45 5.84 -10.53 -12.15
C THR A 45 5.74 -9.81 -10.81
N LEU A 46 5.82 -8.48 -10.81
CA LEU A 46 5.75 -7.66 -9.61
C LEU A 46 4.38 -7.75 -8.92
N GLY A 47 3.30 -7.70 -9.69
CA GLY A 47 1.94 -7.87 -9.19
C GLY A 47 1.73 -9.24 -8.57
N LEU A 48 2.18 -10.32 -9.21
CA LEU A 48 2.10 -11.67 -8.67
C LEU A 48 2.97 -11.83 -7.42
N GLY A 49 4.18 -11.27 -7.41
CA GLY A 49 5.06 -11.23 -6.24
C GLY A 49 4.42 -10.49 -5.07
N GLY A 50 3.85 -9.31 -5.29
CA GLY A 50 3.11 -8.57 -4.27
C GLY A 50 1.87 -9.32 -3.76
N LEU A 51 1.22 -10.11 -4.60
CA LEU A 51 0.06 -10.93 -4.20
C LEU A 51 0.46 -12.12 -3.31
N LEU A 52 1.67 -12.66 -3.49
CA LEU A 52 2.12 -13.88 -2.81
C LEU A 52 3.18 -13.61 -1.74
N HIS A 53 3.62 -12.37 -1.54
CA HIS A 53 4.76 -12.02 -0.69
C HIS A 53 4.64 -12.58 0.74
N ASP A 54 3.41 -12.59 1.25
CA ASP A 54 3.08 -13.00 2.61
C ASP A 54 2.58 -14.45 2.73
N LEU A 55 2.64 -15.23 1.65
CA LEU A 55 2.07 -16.59 1.61
C LEU A 55 2.63 -17.52 2.69
N GLY A 56 3.88 -17.29 3.11
CA GLY A 56 4.52 -18.06 4.17
C GLY A 56 3.88 -17.88 5.55
N LYS A 57 3.04 -16.85 5.76
CA LYS A 57 2.30 -16.68 7.02
C LYS A 57 1.39 -17.87 7.32
N LEU A 58 0.97 -18.63 6.30
CA LEU A 58 0.22 -19.89 6.46
C LEU A 58 0.97 -20.96 7.27
N ARG A 59 2.29 -20.82 7.44
CA ARG A 59 3.13 -21.70 8.27
C ARG A 59 3.40 -21.16 9.67
N ILE A 60 2.91 -19.97 9.99
CA ILE A 60 3.01 -19.35 11.30
C ILE A 60 1.75 -19.68 12.11
N ASP A 61 1.90 -19.79 13.42
CA ASP A 61 0.76 -19.97 14.32
C ASP A 61 -0.22 -18.78 14.18
N VAL A 62 -1.50 -19.09 13.93
CA VAL A 62 -2.54 -18.08 13.75
C VAL A 62 -2.74 -17.23 14.99
N ASP A 63 -2.46 -17.77 16.18
CA ASP A 63 -2.55 -17.03 17.44
C ASP A 63 -1.47 -15.94 17.53
N ILE A 64 -0.33 -16.13 16.85
CA ILE A 64 0.72 -15.10 16.72
C ILE A 64 0.29 -14.03 15.72
N ILE A 65 -0.25 -14.42 14.56
CA ILE A 65 -0.67 -13.49 13.50
C ILE A 65 -1.83 -12.60 13.96
N THR A 66 -2.79 -13.17 14.69
CA THR A 66 -4.01 -12.47 15.12
C THR A 66 -3.88 -11.82 16.51
N LYS A 67 -2.69 -11.90 17.12
CA LYS A 67 -2.45 -11.48 18.50
C LYS A 67 -2.84 -10.01 18.77
N PRO A 68 -3.59 -9.73 19.84
CA PRO A 68 -3.79 -8.37 20.33
C PRO A 68 -2.50 -7.72 20.83
N GLY A 69 -2.06 -6.63 20.20
CA GLY A 69 -0.98 -5.79 20.72
C GLY A 69 0.42 -6.21 20.27
N ARG A 70 1.42 -5.99 21.14
CA ARG A 70 2.83 -6.21 20.80
C ARG A 70 3.19 -7.69 20.88
N LEU A 71 3.92 -8.15 19.87
CA LEU A 71 4.57 -9.45 19.87
C LEU A 71 5.75 -9.45 20.85
N THR A 72 6.01 -10.61 21.43
CA THR A 72 7.26 -10.93 22.11
C THR A 72 8.38 -11.10 21.08
N ASP A 73 9.63 -11.04 21.52
CA ASP A 73 10.78 -11.24 20.63
C ASP A 73 10.75 -12.61 19.93
N ALA A 74 10.35 -13.67 20.65
CA ALA A 74 10.24 -15.01 20.10
C ALA A 74 9.11 -15.14 19.06
N GLU A 75 7.96 -14.52 19.31
CA GLU A 75 6.85 -14.46 18.34
C GLU A 75 7.25 -13.67 17.10
N PHE A 76 7.98 -12.56 17.28
CA PHE A 76 8.47 -11.77 16.16
C PHE A 76 9.53 -12.53 15.34
N ASP A 77 10.42 -13.27 16.00
CA ASP A 77 11.39 -14.15 15.32
C ASP A 77 10.69 -15.26 14.53
N ALA A 78 9.60 -15.85 15.03
CA ALA A 78 8.79 -16.78 14.26
C ALA A 78 8.20 -16.13 13.00
N ILE A 79 7.68 -14.90 13.10
CA ILE A 79 7.19 -14.16 11.93
C ILE A 79 8.30 -13.93 10.89
N LYS A 80 9.54 -13.66 11.30
CA LYS A 80 10.65 -13.41 10.35
C LYS A 80 10.97 -14.59 9.44
N GLU A 81 10.50 -15.80 9.77
CA GLU A 81 10.69 -16.99 8.95
C GLU A 81 9.71 -17.07 7.76
N HIS A 82 8.62 -16.30 7.76
CA HIS A 82 7.60 -16.39 6.71
C HIS A 82 8.11 -16.12 5.28
N PRO A 83 9.12 -15.26 5.00
CA PRO A 83 9.63 -15.12 3.63
C PRO A 83 10.25 -16.43 3.12
N GLY A 84 10.93 -17.16 4.02
CA GLY A 84 11.51 -18.48 3.72
C GLY A 84 10.43 -19.52 3.44
N PHE A 85 9.42 -19.60 4.32
CA PHE A 85 8.27 -20.50 4.12
C PHE A 85 7.49 -20.17 2.84
N GLY A 86 7.33 -18.89 2.51
CA GLY A 86 6.69 -18.45 1.28
C GLY A 86 7.44 -18.92 0.05
N ALA A 87 8.78 -18.79 0.05
CA ALA A 87 9.62 -19.27 -1.04
C ALA A 87 9.55 -20.80 -1.20
N GLU A 88 9.48 -21.56 -0.11
CA GLU A 88 9.28 -23.02 -0.16
C GLU A 88 7.93 -23.41 -0.77
N ILE A 89 6.85 -22.72 -0.40
CA ILE A 89 5.51 -22.98 -0.96
C ILE A 89 5.49 -22.66 -2.45
N ILE A 90 6.06 -21.53 -2.84
CA ILE A 90 6.04 -21.04 -4.22
C ILE A 90 6.88 -21.91 -5.16
N LYS A 91 7.95 -22.52 -4.65
CA LYS A 91 8.80 -23.42 -5.44
C LYS A 91 8.03 -24.60 -6.03
N GLU A 92 6.96 -25.03 -5.37
CA GLU A 92 6.09 -26.13 -5.82
C GLU A 92 4.94 -25.67 -6.72
N MET A 93 4.79 -24.35 -6.96
CA MET A 93 3.71 -23.80 -7.80
C MET A 93 4.14 -23.73 -9.27
N GLU A 94 3.34 -24.29 -10.17
CA GLU A 94 3.55 -24.11 -11.60
C GLU A 94 3.27 -22.67 -12.04
N GLY A 95 4.03 -22.17 -13.01
CA GLY A 95 3.84 -20.84 -13.61
C GLY A 95 4.44 -19.68 -12.80
N VAL A 96 5.14 -19.95 -11.70
CA VAL A 96 5.83 -18.91 -10.92
C VAL A 96 7.27 -18.75 -11.36
N THR A 97 7.66 -17.52 -11.69
CA THR A 97 9.03 -17.22 -12.14
C THR A 97 10.00 -17.10 -10.96
N PRO A 98 11.32 -17.29 -11.17
CA PRO A 98 12.33 -17.08 -10.14
C PRO A 98 12.28 -15.69 -9.50
N GLU A 99 11.88 -14.67 -10.26
CA GLU A 99 11.76 -13.28 -9.78
C GLU A 99 10.61 -13.12 -8.78
N VAL A 100 9.48 -13.82 -8.96
CA VAL A 100 8.39 -13.83 -7.97
C VAL A 100 8.89 -14.45 -6.66
N MET A 101 9.65 -15.55 -6.74
CA MET A 101 10.25 -16.17 -5.57
C MET A 101 11.25 -15.23 -4.87
N GLN A 102 12.01 -14.43 -5.62
CA GLN A 102 12.88 -13.39 -5.04
C GLN A 102 12.08 -12.32 -4.30
N ILE A 103 10.95 -11.85 -4.86
CA ILE A 103 10.05 -10.90 -4.20
C ILE A 103 9.58 -11.46 -2.87
N VAL A 104 9.05 -12.69 -2.88
CA VAL A 104 8.53 -13.32 -1.66
C VAL A 104 9.61 -13.53 -0.61
N LEU A 105 10.80 -13.99 -1.01
CA LEU A 105 11.90 -14.19 -0.08
C LEU A 105 12.50 -12.86 0.44
N GLY A 106 12.48 -11.82 -0.37
CA GLY A 106 13.28 -10.61 -0.16
C GLY A 106 12.51 -9.35 0.24
N HIS A 107 11.18 -9.35 0.27
CA HIS A 107 10.38 -8.12 0.46
C HIS A 107 10.62 -7.39 1.80
N HIS A 108 11.24 -8.03 2.79
CA HIS A 108 11.68 -7.42 4.05
C HIS A 108 13.17 -7.07 4.13
N LEU A 109 13.91 -7.29 3.03
CA LEU A 109 15.26 -6.77 2.89
C LEU A 109 15.22 -5.26 2.71
N ARG A 110 16.11 -4.57 3.41
CA ARG A 110 16.26 -3.12 3.33
C ARG A 110 17.29 -2.75 2.27
N TYR A 111 17.15 -1.54 1.75
CA TYR A 111 18.09 -0.97 0.77
C TYR A 111 19.53 -0.93 1.30
N ASP A 112 19.73 -0.61 2.59
CA ASP A 112 21.01 -0.65 3.29
C ASP A 112 21.55 -2.05 3.57
N ARG A 113 20.93 -3.09 3.00
CA ARG A 113 21.27 -4.51 3.15
C ARG A 113 21.07 -5.06 4.56
N SER A 114 20.33 -4.35 5.41
CA SER A 114 19.80 -4.91 6.66
C SER A 114 18.42 -5.55 6.44
N GLY A 115 17.75 -5.97 7.51
CA GLY A 115 16.46 -6.66 7.44
C GLY A 115 16.59 -8.19 7.47
N TYR A 116 15.58 -8.89 6.97
CA TYR A 116 15.51 -10.35 7.01
C TYR A 116 14.86 -10.91 5.74
N PRO A 117 15.17 -12.18 5.37
CA PRO A 117 16.14 -13.07 6.00
C PRO A 117 17.59 -12.71 5.66
N SER A 118 18.47 -12.66 6.66
CA SER A 118 19.87 -12.20 6.50
C SER A 118 20.69 -13.02 5.49
N LYS A 119 20.39 -14.31 5.35
CA LYS A 119 21.05 -15.21 4.39
C LYS A 119 20.75 -14.88 2.92
N ALA A 120 19.71 -14.09 2.65
CA ALA A 120 19.31 -13.71 1.30
C ALA A 120 19.91 -12.37 0.84
N VAL A 121 20.48 -11.58 1.76
CA VAL A 121 21.00 -10.23 1.52
C VAL A 121 22.03 -10.19 0.38
N ASP A 122 22.98 -11.12 0.39
CA ASP A 122 24.08 -11.13 -0.58
C ASP A 122 23.66 -11.61 -1.99
N ASN A 123 22.54 -12.33 -2.07
CA ASN A 123 22.10 -13.00 -3.30
C ASN A 123 20.89 -12.34 -3.97
N ILE A 124 20.17 -11.46 -3.26
CA ILE A 124 19.00 -10.77 -3.79
C ILE A 124 19.35 -9.30 -4.00
N ALA A 125 19.62 -8.93 -5.25
CA ALA A 125 19.70 -7.54 -5.71
C ALA A 125 18.73 -7.39 -6.88
N SER A 126 17.46 -7.18 -6.56
CA SER A 126 16.39 -7.15 -7.56
C SER A 126 15.55 -5.88 -7.40
N PRO A 127 15.45 -5.04 -8.46
CA PRO A 127 14.58 -3.87 -8.44
C PRO A 127 13.13 -4.20 -8.09
N LEU A 128 12.65 -5.39 -8.48
CA LEU A 128 11.27 -5.81 -8.19
C LEU A 128 11.04 -6.04 -6.68
N VAL A 129 12.06 -6.53 -5.96
CA VAL A 129 12.01 -6.71 -4.51
C VAL A 129 11.93 -5.35 -3.81
N GLU A 130 12.75 -4.40 -4.24
CA GLU A 130 12.78 -3.05 -3.68
C GLU A 130 11.46 -2.30 -3.95
N MET A 131 10.87 -2.48 -5.13
CA MET A 131 9.54 -1.92 -5.45
C MET A 131 8.43 -2.58 -4.63
N ALA A 132 8.48 -3.89 -4.42
CA ALA A 132 7.52 -4.60 -3.57
C ALA A 132 7.61 -4.13 -2.11
N ALA A 133 8.82 -3.89 -1.58
CA ALA A 133 9.02 -3.37 -0.23
C ALA A 133 8.41 -1.97 -0.04
N ILE A 134 8.43 -1.12 -1.08
CA ILE A 134 7.76 0.19 -1.06
C ILE A 134 6.23 0.01 -0.98
N ALA A 135 5.68 -0.90 -1.78
CA ALA A 135 4.24 -1.19 -1.80
C ALA A 135 3.75 -1.78 -0.47
N ASP A 136 4.47 -2.78 0.07
CA ASP A 136 4.23 -3.38 1.38
C ASP A 136 4.26 -2.31 2.49
N GLY A 137 5.35 -1.53 2.55
CA GLY A 137 5.50 -0.47 3.55
C GLY A 137 4.41 0.59 3.47
N TYR A 138 4.00 0.99 2.27
CA TYR A 138 2.91 1.95 2.10
C TYR A 138 1.58 1.38 2.60
N ASP A 139 1.19 0.17 2.16
CA ASP A 139 -0.06 -0.45 2.60
C ASP A 139 -0.08 -0.67 4.11
N ALA A 140 1.01 -1.17 4.69
CA ALA A 140 1.16 -1.40 6.12
C ALA A 140 0.94 -0.12 6.95
N MET A 141 1.22 1.06 6.38
CA MET A 141 0.97 2.36 7.02
C MET A 141 -0.45 2.85 6.81
N THR A 142 -1.04 2.65 5.63
CA THR A 142 -2.35 3.21 5.25
C THR A 142 -3.53 2.30 5.53
N THR A 143 -3.30 1.02 5.81
CA THR A 143 -4.35 0.04 6.09
C THR A 143 -4.57 -0.09 7.60
N LEU A 144 -5.84 -0.15 8.01
CA LEU A 144 -6.24 -0.27 9.41
C LEU A 144 -5.83 -1.65 9.96
N ARG A 145 -4.89 -1.66 10.91
CA ARG A 145 -4.52 -2.86 11.69
C ARG A 145 -5.33 -2.86 12.98
N SER A 146 -5.63 -4.05 13.51
CA SER A 146 -6.49 -4.33 14.67
C SER A 146 -6.26 -3.45 15.93
N TYR A 147 -5.13 -2.74 16.01
CA TYR A 147 -4.77 -1.87 17.15
C TYR A 147 -4.08 -0.54 16.75
N GLN A 148 -4.07 -0.15 15.47
CA GLN A 148 -3.42 1.08 15.02
C GLN A 148 -4.24 1.80 13.94
N ARG A 149 -4.54 3.09 14.18
CA ARG A 149 -5.20 3.93 13.18
C ARG A 149 -4.28 4.15 11.98
N PRO A 150 -4.79 4.03 10.75
CA PRO A 150 -4.00 4.20 9.55
C PRO A 150 -3.42 5.62 9.45
N PHE A 151 -2.27 5.74 8.81
CA PHE A 151 -1.71 7.03 8.45
C PHE A 151 -2.55 7.66 7.34
N THR A 152 -2.67 8.98 7.36
CA THR A 152 -3.14 9.70 6.17
C THR A 152 -2.15 9.49 5.02
N PRO A 153 -2.59 9.56 3.74
CA PRO A 153 -1.68 9.42 2.60
C PRO A 153 -0.44 10.32 2.70
N ARG A 154 -0.61 11.58 3.14
CA ARG A 154 0.52 12.48 3.40
C ARG A 154 1.49 11.98 4.47
N ARG A 155 0.97 11.47 5.58
CA ARG A 155 1.83 10.93 6.66
C ARG A 155 2.58 9.69 6.19
N ALA A 156 1.94 8.83 5.41
CA ALA A 156 2.59 7.68 4.78
C ALA A 156 3.70 8.12 3.81
N ILE A 157 3.42 9.08 2.92
CA ILE A 157 4.41 9.67 2.01
C ILE A 157 5.59 10.29 2.77
N ALA A 158 5.32 11.06 3.83
CA ALA A 158 6.37 11.66 4.65
C ALA A 158 7.27 10.59 5.28
N ARG A 159 6.67 9.50 5.76
CA ARG A 159 7.42 8.37 6.33
C ARG A 159 8.23 7.62 5.28
N LEU A 160 7.69 7.39 4.07
CA LEU A 160 8.45 6.79 2.96
C LEU A 160 9.69 7.63 2.63
N LYS A 161 9.54 8.96 2.57
CA LYS A 161 10.67 9.88 2.33
C LYS A 161 11.71 9.84 3.44
N GLU A 162 11.28 9.71 4.69
CA GLU A 162 12.18 9.64 5.86
C GLU A 162 13.08 8.38 5.83
N ILE A 163 12.52 7.24 5.45
CA ILE A 163 13.27 5.96 5.40
C ILE A 163 13.90 5.67 4.03
N SER A 164 13.76 6.60 3.09
CA SER A 164 14.39 6.56 1.78
C SER A 164 15.92 6.56 1.89
N GLY A 165 16.59 5.71 1.11
CA GLY A 165 18.06 5.56 1.15
C GLY A 165 18.59 4.74 2.33
N SER A 166 17.74 4.33 3.26
CA SER A 166 18.10 3.36 4.32
C SER A 166 17.28 2.07 4.17
N SER A 167 15.97 2.15 4.37
CA SER A 167 15.09 0.98 4.23
C SER A 167 14.61 0.78 2.79
N LEU A 168 14.38 1.86 2.05
CA LEU A 168 13.77 1.83 0.72
C LEU A 168 14.67 2.45 -0.34
N HIS A 169 14.60 1.93 -1.57
CA HIS A 169 15.37 2.46 -2.69
C HIS A 169 14.94 3.90 -3.00
N PRO A 170 15.87 4.88 -3.00
CA PRO A 170 15.50 6.29 -3.00
C PRO A 170 14.81 6.76 -4.29
N GLU A 171 15.27 6.29 -5.45
CA GLU A 171 14.68 6.69 -6.75
C GLU A 171 13.26 6.14 -6.93
N PHE A 172 13.01 4.90 -6.51
CA PHE A 172 11.67 4.30 -6.61
C PHE A 172 10.67 4.96 -5.66
N VAL A 173 11.12 5.40 -4.48
CA VAL A 173 10.30 6.22 -3.58
C VAL A 173 9.92 7.54 -4.24
N ILE A 174 10.86 8.20 -4.93
CA ILE A 174 10.57 9.45 -5.65
C ILE A 174 9.50 9.22 -6.72
N HIS A 175 9.70 8.24 -7.61
CA HIS A 175 8.74 7.95 -8.68
C HIS A 175 7.36 7.56 -8.14
N PHE A 176 7.31 6.73 -7.08
CA PHE A 176 6.06 6.36 -6.47
C PHE A 176 5.34 7.56 -5.85
N VAL A 177 6.04 8.42 -5.12
CA VAL A 177 5.42 9.62 -4.53
C VAL A 177 4.92 10.58 -5.60
N GLU A 178 5.66 10.77 -6.68
CA GLU A 178 5.24 11.62 -7.80
C GLU A 178 3.99 11.07 -8.50
N SER A 179 3.87 9.74 -8.64
CA SER A 179 2.71 9.11 -9.28
C SER A 179 1.43 9.19 -8.45
N LEU A 180 1.53 9.31 -7.13
CA LEU A 180 0.38 9.56 -6.25
C LEU A 180 -0.20 10.98 -6.40
N GLY A 181 0.58 11.90 -6.94
CA GLY A 181 0.22 13.32 -7.06
C GLY A 181 0.25 14.08 -5.72
N PRO A 182 -0.04 15.40 -5.75
CA PRO A 182 0.01 16.25 -4.55
C PRO A 182 -1.08 15.92 -3.52
N TYR A 183 -2.21 15.41 -3.99
CA TYR A 183 -3.35 15.02 -3.15
C TYR A 183 -3.83 13.63 -3.59
N PRO A 184 -3.27 12.55 -3.03
CA PRO A 184 -3.68 11.19 -3.35
C PRO A 184 -5.14 10.94 -2.99
N VAL A 185 -5.74 9.91 -3.59
CA VAL A 185 -7.07 9.41 -3.19
C VAL A 185 -7.10 9.15 -1.68
N GLY A 186 -8.16 9.59 -1.01
CA GLY A 186 -8.29 9.54 0.45
C GLY A 186 -7.81 10.80 1.17
N SER A 187 -7.20 11.74 0.46
CA SER A 187 -6.82 13.04 1.04
C SER A 187 -8.06 13.89 1.29
N LEU A 188 -8.19 14.42 2.50
CA LEU A 188 -9.20 15.41 2.83
C LEU A 188 -8.59 16.80 2.60
N VAL A 189 -9.26 17.63 1.80
CA VAL A 189 -8.71 18.91 1.32
C VAL A 189 -9.71 20.04 1.51
N ARG A 190 -9.20 21.22 1.85
CA ARG A 190 -9.97 22.46 1.94
C ARG A 190 -9.78 23.26 0.65
N LEU A 191 -10.89 23.72 0.10
CA LEU A 191 -10.95 24.56 -1.08
C LEU A 191 -10.87 26.05 -0.72
N ASP A 192 -10.57 26.90 -1.71
CA ASP A 192 -10.50 28.36 -1.58
C ASP A 192 -11.80 29.01 -1.06
N ASN A 193 -12.94 28.40 -1.32
CA ASN A 193 -14.25 28.82 -0.79
C ASN A 193 -14.56 28.25 0.63
N ASN A 194 -13.58 27.64 1.29
CA ASN A 194 -13.67 26.97 2.59
C ASN A 194 -14.50 25.67 2.66
N GLU A 195 -15.05 25.19 1.55
CA GLU A 195 -15.60 23.82 1.51
C GLU A 195 -14.48 22.81 1.77
N ILE A 196 -14.83 21.67 2.38
CA ILE A 196 -13.91 20.57 2.60
C ILE A 196 -14.42 19.35 1.85
N GLY A 197 -13.55 18.74 1.06
CA GLY A 197 -13.88 17.55 0.29
C GLY A 197 -12.82 16.48 0.36
N LEU A 198 -13.24 15.25 0.07
CA LEU A 198 -12.41 14.06 -0.03
C LEU A 198 -12.00 13.84 -1.48
N VAL A 199 -10.71 13.66 -1.75
CA VAL A 199 -10.23 13.26 -3.07
C VAL A 199 -10.64 11.81 -3.32
N THR A 200 -11.52 11.59 -4.29
CA THR A 200 -12.06 10.27 -4.64
C THR A 200 -11.41 9.68 -5.89
N LYS A 201 -10.81 10.51 -6.75
CA LYS A 201 -10.11 10.07 -7.96
C LYS A 201 -8.99 11.03 -8.32
N VAL A 202 -7.87 10.49 -8.76
CA VAL A 202 -6.75 11.24 -9.36
C VAL A 202 -6.53 10.68 -10.76
N ASP A 203 -6.45 11.54 -11.76
CA ASP A 203 -6.14 11.10 -13.13
C ASP A 203 -4.67 10.68 -13.22
N THR A 204 -4.42 9.50 -13.77
CA THR A 204 -3.08 8.89 -13.84
C THR A 204 -2.18 9.54 -14.88
N GLN A 205 -2.73 10.27 -15.85
CA GLN A 205 -1.97 11.00 -16.88
C GLN A 205 -1.81 12.48 -16.52
N ASN A 206 -2.73 13.03 -15.72
CA ASN A 206 -2.67 14.40 -15.24
C ASN A 206 -3.08 14.47 -13.76
N THR A 207 -2.12 14.33 -12.86
CA THR A 207 -2.33 14.33 -11.40
C THR A 207 -2.89 15.65 -10.84
N SER A 208 -3.04 16.70 -11.66
CA SER A 208 -3.75 17.95 -11.31
C SER A 208 -5.27 17.87 -11.55
N LEU A 209 -5.76 16.84 -12.24
CA LEU A 209 -7.18 16.55 -12.39
C LEU A 209 -7.61 15.60 -11.28
N VAL A 210 -8.43 16.12 -10.37
CA VAL A 210 -8.90 15.36 -9.21
C VAL A 210 -10.41 15.48 -9.08
N ASP A 211 -11.07 14.35 -8.84
CA ASP A 211 -12.48 14.34 -8.46
C ASP A 211 -12.55 14.40 -6.93
N ILE A 212 -13.38 15.31 -6.43
CA ILE A 212 -13.55 15.61 -5.02
C ILE A 212 -15.02 15.45 -4.66
N LYS A 213 -15.29 14.69 -3.60
CA LYS A 213 -16.60 14.64 -2.95
C LYS A 213 -16.63 15.65 -1.82
N ILE A 214 -17.45 16.69 -1.92
CA ILE A 214 -17.57 17.74 -0.90
C ILE A 214 -18.36 17.18 0.29
N ILE A 215 -17.75 17.24 1.47
CA ILE A 215 -18.28 16.66 2.72
C ILE A 215 -18.72 17.76 3.67
N PHE A 216 -18.01 18.88 3.71
CA PHE A 216 -18.40 20.05 4.50
C PHE A 216 -18.62 21.27 3.61
N ASP A 217 -19.67 22.02 3.92
CA ASP A 217 -19.91 23.32 3.31
C ASP A 217 -18.93 24.39 3.80
N ALA A 218 -19.03 25.59 3.23
CA ALA A 218 -18.19 26.73 3.59
C ALA A 218 -18.39 27.23 5.04
N ALA A 219 -19.52 26.89 5.67
CA ALA A 219 -19.81 27.20 7.08
C ALA A 219 -19.23 26.13 8.04
N GLY A 220 -18.74 25.01 7.49
CA GLY A 220 -18.19 23.89 8.25
C GLY A 220 -19.26 22.91 8.74
N ALA A 221 -20.48 22.97 8.21
CA ALA A 221 -21.51 21.97 8.47
C ALA A 221 -21.29 20.74 7.58
N LEU A 222 -21.53 19.55 8.14
CA LEU A 222 -21.50 18.30 7.40
C LEU A 222 -22.69 18.27 6.44
N LEU A 223 -22.43 17.93 5.18
CA LEU A 223 -23.47 17.82 4.16
C LEU A 223 -24.20 16.46 4.30
N GLU A 224 -25.53 16.49 4.29
CA GLU A 224 -26.36 15.28 4.27
C GLU A 224 -26.25 14.54 2.92
N GLU A 225 -26.12 15.29 1.81
CA GLU A 225 -25.91 14.77 0.47
C GLU A 225 -24.60 15.31 -0.12
N PRO A 226 -23.47 14.61 0.07
CA PRO A 226 -22.18 15.02 -0.46
C PRO A 226 -22.17 15.09 -2.00
N ASN A 227 -21.86 16.26 -2.55
CA ASN A 227 -21.81 16.52 -3.98
C ASN A 227 -20.39 16.30 -4.55
N ARG A 228 -20.30 15.70 -5.74
CA ARG A 228 -19.03 15.48 -6.44
C ARG A 228 -18.72 16.63 -7.38
N ILE A 229 -17.47 17.10 -7.35
CA ILE A 229 -16.92 18.07 -8.29
C ILE A 229 -15.64 17.53 -8.89
N GLN A 230 -15.32 17.93 -10.11
CA GLN A 230 -14.02 17.69 -10.69
C GLN A 230 -13.24 19.00 -10.69
N LEU A 231 -12.08 19.02 -10.03
CA LEU A 231 -11.17 20.15 -10.11
C LEU A 231 -10.31 20.04 -11.35
N ARG A 232 -10.17 21.17 -12.04
CA ARG A 232 -9.28 21.32 -13.19
C ARG A 232 -8.33 22.49 -12.96
N PRO A 233 -7.11 22.45 -13.51
CA PRO A 233 -6.24 23.62 -13.57
C PRO A 233 -7.00 24.82 -14.15
N ASN A 234 -6.84 26.01 -13.52
CA ASN A 234 -7.43 27.28 -13.94
C ASN A 234 -8.98 27.39 -13.85
N GLN A 235 -9.62 26.60 -13.00
CA GLN A 235 -11.03 26.76 -12.63
C GLN A 235 -11.19 27.54 -11.30
N PRO A 236 -12.38 28.12 -11.01
CA PRO A 236 -12.60 29.00 -9.85
C PRO A 236 -12.57 28.29 -8.49
N ARG A 237 -12.26 26.99 -8.44
CA ARG A 237 -12.10 26.22 -7.22
C ARG A 237 -10.73 25.58 -7.22
N SER A 238 -9.95 25.84 -6.18
CA SER A 238 -8.59 25.33 -6.00
C SER A 238 -8.39 24.76 -4.60
N ILE A 239 -7.52 23.76 -4.49
CA ILE A 239 -7.13 23.22 -3.18
C ILE A 239 -6.11 24.17 -2.55
N ILE A 240 -6.43 24.66 -1.35
CA ILE A 240 -5.56 25.59 -0.61
C ILE A 240 -4.88 24.95 0.61
N ALA A 241 -5.41 23.83 1.10
CA ALA A 241 -4.82 23.10 2.22
C ALA A 241 -5.32 21.65 2.26
N GLU A 242 -4.53 20.78 2.87
CA GLU A 242 -5.01 19.47 3.34
C GLU A 242 -5.55 19.62 4.76
N VAL A 243 -6.56 18.82 5.10
CA VAL A 243 -7.23 18.78 6.39
C VAL A 243 -6.98 17.41 7.00
N ASP A 244 -6.59 17.36 8.26
CA ASP A 244 -6.52 16.10 8.98
C ASP A 244 -7.95 15.62 9.33
N PRO A 245 -8.41 14.46 8.82
CA PRO A 245 -9.73 13.93 9.12
C PRO A 245 -10.02 13.83 10.63
N GLN A 246 -8.98 13.59 11.44
CA GLN A 246 -9.12 13.47 12.89
C GLN A 246 -9.58 14.78 13.55
N THR A 247 -9.12 15.92 13.03
CA THR A 247 -9.55 17.24 13.53
C THR A 247 -11.02 17.53 13.25
N LYS A 248 -11.63 16.79 12.31
CA LYS A 248 -13.04 16.87 11.95
C LYS A 248 -13.89 15.74 12.52
N GLY A 249 -13.27 14.77 13.18
CA GLY A 249 -13.97 13.62 13.76
C GLY A 249 -14.66 12.73 12.73
N ILE A 250 -14.16 12.70 11.50
CA ILE A 250 -14.72 11.87 10.42
C ILE A 250 -13.82 10.67 10.12
N ASP A 251 -14.45 9.57 9.73
CA ASP A 251 -13.78 8.50 9.00
C ASP A 251 -13.98 8.75 7.49
N VAL A 252 -12.88 8.87 6.75
CA VAL A 252 -12.96 9.11 5.30
C VAL A 252 -13.55 7.91 4.54
N THR A 253 -13.47 6.71 5.13
CA THR A 253 -14.02 5.49 4.52
C THR A 253 -15.54 5.52 4.39
N ASP A 254 -16.24 6.20 5.30
CA ASP A 254 -17.70 6.40 5.24
C ASP A 254 -18.15 7.17 3.98
N PHE A 255 -17.23 7.89 3.34
CA PHE A 255 -17.53 8.74 2.20
C PHE A 255 -17.03 8.16 0.87
N PHE A 256 -16.33 7.03 0.89
CA PHE A 256 -16.06 6.28 -0.34
C PHE A 256 -17.32 5.54 -0.77
N ASP A 257 -17.78 5.81 -1.98
CA ASP A 257 -18.91 5.07 -2.56
C ASP A 257 -18.41 3.67 -2.94
N LEU A 258 -18.58 2.70 -2.03
CA LEU A 258 -18.22 1.30 -2.25
C LEU A 258 -19.19 0.56 -3.18
N ASP A 259 -20.29 1.22 -3.56
CA ASP A 259 -21.29 0.72 -4.49
C ASP A 259 -21.14 1.43 -5.85
N SER A 260 -20.29 0.89 -6.72
CA SER A 260 -20.33 1.17 -8.17
C SER A 260 -19.83 -0.02 -8.98
#